data_AF-A0A0C9W0D8-F1
#
_entry.id   AF-A0A0C9W0D8-F1
#
_cell.length_a   1.000
_cell.length_b   1.000
_cell.length_c   1.000
_cell.angle_alpha   90.00
_cell.angle_beta   90.00
_cell.angle_gamma   90.00
#
_symmetry.space_group_name_H-M   'P 1'
#
loop_
_entity.id
_entity.type
_entity.pdbx_description
1 polymer ?
#
loop_
_entity_poly.entity_id
_entity_poly.type
_entity_poly.pdbx_seq_one_letter_code
_entity_poly.pdbx_strand_id
1 'polypeptide(L)'
;MSKQVTYCFVEESFSGTLTVRPGDTLASVRKRVLGATRSKVVDSWGDKEDKGETYVHNNPESVLIVSDQHGFSTSRDNKKTVSEMCKDTLIALVPSQSKDRQLPVHLAVQIPYNQHSPLLEKMKHHKNGNESTTRNSTAQDEVEDPSQKFFEMMDKMQKEMDAMKNVHAQSQRNSDAAIKQLEEDRTVDRKRIQVLEESIREKEGTVDKGRTQMLEATIKELEKELTINMVRVEDMEKEITVHKSRIQTLEGSVRAVEKGLTVDKASINTLKEQVNSHRVHPNKLDDTNAQPGSKWEKMDDELQEFRDVQNDIARWIYTKDVTALDRIKARQLLRAAQEMLAVAIGVSEPRYGAWRAWRDALGPSQVLSERVAKAHQLLCATPVQLNEKTRKFVSSEDGMRLVSEYHDHSPIRAMGNSATHPSPVSIKSFNDTVKRHEKVAGLDALMLFACVGL
;
A
#
# COMPACT_ATOMS: atom_id res chain seq x y z
N MET A 1 12.91 46.11 1.39
CA MET A 1 13.69 45.34 2.38
C MET A 1 13.11 43.94 2.46
N SER A 2 13.94 42.90 2.43
CA SER A 2 13.50 41.51 2.63
C SER A 2 13.05 41.29 4.07
N LYS A 3 12.00 40.48 4.27
CA LYS A 3 11.53 40.09 5.61
C LYS A 3 11.99 38.68 5.95
N GLN A 4 12.09 38.36 7.25
CA GLN A 4 12.34 36.99 7.70
C GLN A 4 11.03 36.35 8.20
N VAL A 5 10.79 35.11 7.79
CA VAL A 5 9.74 34.25 8.33
C VAL A 5 10.42 33.19 9.17
N THR A 6 10.08 33.13 10.46
CA THR A 6 10.51 32.03 11.32
C THR A 6 9.49 30.91 11.20
N TYR A 7 9.91 29.70 10.83
CA TYR A 7 9.03 28.55 10.77
C TYR A 7 9.39 27.52 11.85
N CYS A 8 8.37 26.93 12.45
CA CYS A 8 8.48 25.90 13.48
C CYS A 8 7.74 24.64 13.03
N PHE A 9 8.41 23.50 13.06
CA PHE A 9 7.76 22.20 12.88
C PHE A 9 7.28 21.70 14.24
N VAL A 10 5.97 21.47 14.37
CA VAL A 10 5.30 21.32 15.67
C VAL A 10 5.76 20.09 16.44
N GLU A 11 6.16 19.02 15.75
CA GLU A 11 6.42 17.73 16.39
C GLU A 11 7.86 17.57 16.90
N GLU A 12 8.85 18.23 16.28
CA GLU A 12 10.27 17.94 16.55
C GLU A 12 11.09 19.14 17.09
N SER A 13 10.43 20.20 17.54
CA SER A 13 11.09 21.35 18.18
C SER A 13 12.21 22.02 17.36
N PHE A 14 12.31 21.75 16.05
CA PHE A 14 13.24 22.48 15.19
C PHE A 14 12.57 23.68 14.55
N SER A 15 13.36 24.76 14.42
CA SER A 15 12.95 25.99 13.77
C SER A 15 13.92 26.37 12.67
N GLY A 16 13.48 27.23 11.76
CA GLY A 16 14.33 27.81 10.74
C GLY A 16 13.85 29.20 10.35
N THR A 17 14.69 29.94 9.64
CA THR A 17 14.34 31.24 9.10
C THR A 17 14.36 31.19 7.58
N LEU A 18 13.40 31.87 6.96
CA LEU A 18 13.27 31.96 5.51
C LEU A 18 13.10 33.42 5.10
N THR A 19 13.95 33.89 4.20
CA THR A 19 13.88 35.26 3.70
C THR A 19 12.81 35.37 2.61
N VAL A 20 11.79 36.20 2.84
CA VAL A 20 10.69 36.47 1.90
C VAL A 20 10.75 37.89 1.38
N ARG A 21 10.28 38.08 0.14
CA ARG A 21 10.15 39.42 -0.45
C ARG A 21 8.78 40.00 -0.06
N PRO A 22 8.67 41.33 0.13
CA PRO A 22 7.38 41.94 0.47
C PRO A 22 6.23 41.63 -0.50
N GLY A 23 6.54 41.49 -1.79
CA GLY A 23 5.57 41.12 -2.83
C GLY A 23 5.29 39.63 -2.97
N ASP A 24 5.90 38.76 -2.15
CA ASP A 24 5.57 37.33 -2.15
C ASP A 24 4.14 37.16 -1.62
N THR A 25 3.34 36.35 -2.32
CA THR A 25 2.01 35.97 -1.86
C THR A 25 2.09 34.91 -0.77
N LEU A 26 1.07 34.83 0.10
CA LEU A 26 1.01 33.79 1.13
C LEU A 26 1.13 32.37 0.56
N ALA A 27 0.54 32.09 -0.60
CA ALA A 27 0.70 30.78 -1.25
C ALA A 27 2.17 30.46 -1.60
N SER A 28 2.92 31.46 -2.05
CA SER A 28 4.35 31.33 -2.33
C SER A 28 5.14 31.08 -1.04
N VAL A 29 4.84 31.84 0.01
CA VAL A 29 5.48 31.67 1.33
C VAL A 29 5.21 30.29 1.92
N ARG A 30 3.96 29.81 1.88
CA ARG A 30 3.57 28.47 2.36
C ARG A 30 4.35 27.36 1.65
N LYS A 31 4.44 27.42 0.32
CA LYS A 31 5.23 26.44 -0.48
C LYS A 31 6.71 26.46 -0.10
N ARG A 32 7.30 27.64 0.09
CA ARG A 32 8.71 27.78 0.46
C ARG A 32 8.99 27.29 1.88
N VAL A 33 8.12 27.60 2.83
CA VAL A 33 8.20 27.08 4.21
C VAL A 33 8.09 25.55 4.20
N LEU A 34 7.12 24.99 3.49
CA LEU A 34 6.93 23.55 3.41
C LEU A 34 8.15 22.83 2.81
N GLY A 35 8.72 23.36 1.73
CA GLY A 35 9.94 22.83 1.12
C GLY A 35 11.15 22.90 2.07
N ALA A 36 11.32 24.02 2.76
CA ALA A 36 12.40 24.20 3.74
C ALA A 36 12.24 23.28 4.97
N THR A 37 11.00 23.00 5.40
CA THR A 37 10.74 22.03 6.46
C THR A 37 11.09 20.62 6.01
N ARG A 38 10.68 20.20 4.79
CA ARG A 38 11.01 18.86 4.27
C ARG A 38 12.51 18.62 4.16
N SER A 39 13.23 19.57 3.58
CA SER A 39 14.68 19.46 3.44
C SER A 39 15.32 19.21 4.82
N LYS A 40 14.92 19.98 5.84
CA LYS A 40 15.43 19.79 7.20
C LYS A 40 15.04 18.44 7.84
N VAL A 41 13.83 17.94 7.61
CA VAL A 41 13.41 16.62 8.12
C VAL A 41 14.25 15.51 7.48
N VAL A 42 14.44 15.56 6.17
CA VAL A 42 15.28 14.61 5.43
C VAL A 42 16.72 14.65 5.94
N ASP A 43 17.29 15.85 6.10
CA ASP A 43 18.65 16.03 6.61
C ASP A 43 18.81 15.50 8.05
N SER A 44 17.78 15.64 8.89
CA SER A 44 17.84 15.26 10.30
C SER A 44 17.64 13.75 10.54
N TRP A 45 16.89 13.08 9.66
CA TRP A 45 16.54 11.65 9.80
C TRP A 45 17.49 10.73 9.00
N GLY A 46 18.33 11.31 8.14
CA GLY A 46 19.24 10.61 7.25
C GLY A 46 18.50 9.86 6.14
N ASP A 47 19.22 9.49 5.06
CA ASP A 47 18.71 8.75 3.88
C ASP A 47 18.13 7.35 4.20
N LYS A 48 17.87 7.04 5.48
CA LYS A 48 17.24 5.80 5.90
C LYS A 48 15.74 5.90 5.65
N GLU A 49 15.40 5.51 4.42
CA GLU A 49 14.07 5.28 3.88
C GLU A 49 13.35 6.56 3.44
N ASP A 50 12.61 6.48 2.33
CA ASP A 50 11.73 7.50 1.71
C ASP A 50 10.63 8.07 2.64
N LYS A 51 10.77 7.89 3.95
CA LYS A 51 9.82 8.26 4.99
C LYS A 51 9.83 9.75 5.31
N GLY A 52 10.93 10.48 5.08
CA GLY A 52 10.99 11.94 5.30
C GLY A 52 9.87 12.71 4.56
N GLU A 53 9.51 12.26 3.35
CA GLU A 53 8.41 12.84 2.57
C GLU A 53 7.02 12.51 3.14
N THR A 54 6.90 11.42 3.91
CA THR A 54 5.63 10.98 4.52
C THR A 54 5.30 11.67 5.84
N TYR A 55 6.25 12.40 6.45
CA TYR A 55 6.01 13.08 7.75
C TYR A 55 5.48 14.51 7.61
N VAL A 56 5.73 15.18 6.49
CA VAL A 56 5.33 16.58 6.27
C VAL A 56 4.14 16.63 5.31
N HIS A 57 3.06 17.31 5.72
CA HIS A 57 1.83 17.32 4.93
C HIS A 57 2.06 17.82 3.49
N ASN A 58 1.58 17.09 2.48
CA ASN A 58 1.74 17.46 1.07
C ASN A 58 0.93 18.68 0.60
N ASN A 59 0.31 19.41 1.53
CA ASN A 59 -0.62 20.50 1.21
C ASN A 59 -0.07 21.82 1.78
N PRO A 60 0.36 22.78 0.96
CA PRO A 60 0.79 24.09 1.42
C PRO A 60 -0.25 24.81 2.30
N GLU A 61 -1.54 24.55 2.12
CA GLU A 61 -2.62 25.14 2.91
C GLU A 61 -2.63 24.70 4.38
N SER A 62 -1.93 23.61 4.72
CA SER A 62 -1.80 23.16 6.11
C SER A 62 -0.81 24.03 6.91
N VAL A 63 -0.01 24.87 6.25
CA VAL A 63 0.93 25.78 6.91
C VAL A 63 0.18 27.00 7.44
N LEU A 64 0.14 27.13 8.77
CA LEU A 64 -0.49 28.27 9.44
C LEU A 64 0.52 29.41 9.52
N ILE A 65 0.17 30.57 8.99
CA ILE A 65 1.00 31.77 9.07
C ILE A 65 0.34 32.75 10.04
N VAL A 66 1.08 33.15 11.06
CA VAL A 66 0.65 34.04 12.14
C VAL A 66 1.43 35.35 12.01
N SER A 67 0.71 36.47 12.04
CA SER A 67 1.27 37.82 12.05
C SER A 67 0.89 38.58 13.32
N ASP A 68 1.77 39.47 13.74
CA ASP A 68 1.61 40.38 14.88
C ASP A 68 0.43 41.38 14.77
N GLN A 69 0.05 41.79 13.57
CA GLN A 69 -0.85 42.94 13.39
C GLN A 69 -2.33 42.73 13.74
N HIS A 70 -2.82 41.48 13.78
CA HIS A 70 -4.27 41.22 13.80
C HIS A 70 -4.72 40.20 14.86
N GLY A 71 -3.97 40.06 15.97
CA GLY A 71 -4.36 39.16 17.07
C GLY A 71 -4.55 37.72 16.59
N PHE A 72 -3.45 37.01 16.31
CA PHE A 72 -3.45 35.61 15.87
C PHE A 72 -4.48 35.28 14.77
N SER A 73 -4.70 36.21 13.84
CA SER A 73 -5.53 35.97 12.67
C SER A 73 -4.80 35.03 11.71
N THR A 74 -5.28 33.80 11.58
CA THR A 74 -4.83 32.87 10.53
C THR A 74 -5.44 33.32 9.20
N SER A 75 -4.69 34.10 8.41
CA SER A 75 -5.16 34.47 7.08
C SER A 75 -5.19 33.24 6.16
N ARG A 76 -6.38 32.83 5.73
CA ARG A 76 -6.57 31.81 4.69
C ARG A 76 -6.50 32.37 3.28
N ASP A 77 -6.41 33.69 3.13
CA ASP A 77 -6.41 34.34 1.82
C ASP A 77 -5.03 34.26 1.16
N ASN A 78 -4.88 33.31 0.24
CA ASN A 78 -3.65 33.04 -0.49
C ASN A 78 -3.18 34.17 -1.43
N LYS A 79 -4.04 35.16 -1.69
CA LYS A 79 -3.71 36.27 -2.60
C LYS A 79 -3.03 37.44 -1.89
N LYS A 80 -3.13 37.52 -0.56
CA LYS A 80 -2.49 38.60 0.20
C LYS A 80 -0.97 38.54 0.11
N THR A 81 -0.36 39.72 0.02
CA THR A 81 1.10 39.85 0.01
C THR A 81 1.66 39.92 1.43
N VAL A 82 2.94 39.56 1.60
CA VAL A 82 3.65 39.69 2.89
C VAL A 82 3.60 41.12 3.43
N SER A 83 3.67 42.13 2.55
CA SER A 83 3.54 43.54 2.95
C SER A 83 2.17 43.92 3.51
N GLU A 84 1.11 43.26 3.07
CA GLU A 84 -0.27 43.53 3.52
C GLU A 84 -0.58 42.90 4.89
N MET A 85 0.17 41.87 5.29
CA MET A 85 -0.16 41.08 6.47
C MET A 85 0.60 41.45 7.74
N CYS A 86 1.80 42.01 7.61
CA CYS A 86 2.68 42.19 8.74
C CYS A 86 3.66 43.32 8.48
N LYS A 87 3.97 44.13 9.51
CA LYS A 87 5.05 45.13 9.44
C LYS A 87 6.40 44.50 9.75
N ASP A 88 6.49 43.62 10.75
CA ASP A 88 7.79 43.23 11.31
C ASP A 88 8.06 41.72 11.25
N THR A 89 7.24 40.87 11.89
CA THR A 89 7.55 39.42 12.03
C THR A 89 6.42 38.47 11.62
N LEU A 90 6.75 37.45 10.82
CA LEU A 90 5.86 36.34 10.46
C LEU A 90 6.34 35.03 11.06
N ILE A 91 5.43 34.30 11.70
CA ILE A 91 5.69 32.95 12.22
C ILE A 91 4.88 31.94 11.40
N ALA A 92 5.50 30.87 10.92
CA ALA A 92 4.84 29.79 10.20
C ALA A 92 4.87 28.48 11.00
N LEU A 93 3.71 27.86 11.23
CA LEU A 93 3.59 26.57 11.90
C LEU A 93 3.28 25.49 10.87
N VAL A 94 4.09 24.43 10.88
CA VAL A 94 3.94 23.29 9.95
C VAL A 94 3.47 22.06 10.72
N PRO A 95 2.26 21.53 10.44
CA PRO A 95 1.76 20.32 11.10
C PRO A 95 2.37 19.05 10.51
N SER A 96 2.51 18.02 11.36
CA SER A 96 2.90 16.67 10.98
C SER A 96 1.72 15.88 10.39
N GLN A 97 2.00 14.85 9.58
CA GLN A 97 1.01 13.90 9.04
C GLN A 97 0.55 12.81 10.01
N SER A 98 0.96 12.80 11.29
CA SER A 98 0.62 11.70 12.20
C SER A 98 -0.91 11.50 12.29
N LYS A 99 -1.38 10.34 11.82
CA LYS A 99 -2.80 9.99 11.65
C LYS A 99 -3.61 9.96 12.95
N ASP A 100 -2.92 9.99 14.09
CA ASP A 100 -3.52 9.76 15.41
C ASP A 100 -3.58 10.99 16.33
N ARG A 101 -3.21 12.19 15.85
CA ARG A 101 -3.29 13.40 16.69
C ARG A 101 -3.87 14.58 15.92
N GLN A 102 -5.15 14.85 16.16
CA GLN A 102 -5.69 16.18 15.90
C GLN A 102 -4.86 17.17 16.73
N LEU A 103 -4.22 18.11 16.04
CA LEU A 103 -3.50 19.22 16.67
C LEU A 103 -4.47 19.95 17.61
N PRO A 104 -4.24 19.94 18.94
CA PRO A 104 -5.10 20.66 19.83
C PRO A 104 -4.90 22.15 19.56
N VAL A 105 -5.95 22.82 19.06
CA VAL A 105 -5.96 24.26 18.75
C VAL A 105 -5.50 25.09 19.97
N HIS A 106 -5.62 24.55 21.19
CA HIS A 106 -5.18 25.19 22.43
C HIS A 106 -3.66 25.31 22.61
N LEU A 107 -2.83 24.47 21.95
CA LEU A 107 -1.37 24.55 22.05
C LEU A 107 -0.76 25.71 21.23
N ALA A 108 -1.50 26.28 20.29
CA ALA A 108 -1.07 27.46 19.52
C ALA A 108 -1.23 28.78 20.31
N VAL A 109 -1.84 28.77 21.50
CA VAL A 109 -2.29 29.98 22.21
C VAL A 109 -1.40 30.33 23.43
N GLN A 110 -0.39 29.55 23.76
CA GLN A 110 0.45 29.81 24.94
C GLN A 110 1.81 30.43 24.58
N ILE A 111 1.79 31.73 24.27
CA ILE A 111 2.94 32.63 24.47
C ILE A 111 2.43 33.75 25.40
N PRO A 112 3.06 34.02 26.55
CA PRO A 112 2.51 34.94 27.53
C PRO A 112 2.86 36.38 27.14
N TYR A 113 1.88 37.28 27.13
CA TYR A 113 2.14 38.65 27.57
C TYR A 113 0.92 39.30 28.21
N ASN A 114 1.14 39.72 29.45
CA ASN A 114 0.34 40.65 30.24
C ASN A 114 0.38 42.03 29.58
N GLN A 115 -0.77 42.62 29.27
CA GLN A 115 -1.02 44.06 29.39
C GLN A 115 -2.49 44.34 29.07
N HIS A 116 -3.26 44.73 30.09
CA HIS A 116 -4.25 45.81 30.10
C HIS A 116 -5.06 45.75 31.41
N SER A 117 -4.62 46.52 32.40
CA SER A 117 -5.37 46.76 33.64
C SER A 117 -6.45 47.84 33.40
N PRO A 118 -7.70 47.65 33.83
CA PRO A 118 -8.81 48.61 33.62
C PRO A 118 -8.68 49.94 34.41
N LEU A 119 -7.59 50.14 35.14
CA LEU A 119 -7.40 51.32 36.01
C LEU A 119 -6.94 52.59 35.26
N LEU A 120 -6.62 52.51 33.97
CA LEU A 120 -6.17 53.68 33.19
C LEU A 120 -7.28 54.43 32.45
N GLU A 121 -8.47 53.86 32.29
CA GLU A 121 -9.58 54.52 31.57
C GLU A 121 -10.41 55.44 32.46
N LYS A 122 -10.46 55.19 33.77
CA LYS A 122 -11.26 56.02 34.70
C LYS A 122 -10.58 57.30 35.16
N MET A 123 -9.29 57.50 34.89
CA MET A 123 -8.60 58.78 35.19
C MET A 123 -8.69 59.83 34.06
N LYS A 124 -9.24 59.49 32.89
CA LYS A 124 -9.39 60.46 31.78
C LYS A 124 -10.71 61.24 31.77
N HIS A 125 -11.67 60.91 32.65
CA HIS A 125 -12.98 61.58 32.72
C HIS A 125 -13.18 62.53 33.90
N HIS A 126 -12.11 62.98 34.57
CA HIS A 126 -12.21 63.95 35.68
C HIS A 126 -11.43 65.26 35.45
N LYS A 127 -11.26 65.68 34.19
CA LYS A 127 -10.53 66.92 33.90
C LYS A 127 -11.20 67.87 32.91
N ASN A 128 -12.52 67.84 32.74
CA ASN A 128 -13.26 68.87 32.02
C ASN A 128 -14.66 69.02 32.62
N GLY A 129 -14.88 70.13 33.33
CA GLY A 129 -16.17 70.45 33.95
C GLY A 129 -16.06 71.66 34.89
N ASN A 130 -15.33 72.70 34.47
CA ASN A 130 -15.32 74.01 35.12
C ASN A 130 -16.36 74.88 34.38
N GLU A 131 -17.62 74.77 34.76
CA GLU A 131 -18.67 75.76 34.45
C GLU A 131 -18.93 76.53 35.75
N SER A 132 -18.21 77.63 35.98
CA SER A 132 -18.59 78.97 35.55
C SER A 132 -19.94 79.40 36.12
N THR A 133 -19.83 79.86 37.36
CA THR A 133 -20.68 80.80 38.08
C THR A 133 -21.38 81.83 37.18
N THR A 134 -22.71 81.82 37.15
CA THR A 134 -23.53 83.01 36.81
C THR A 134 -24.30 83.46 38.05
N ARG A 135 -23.74 84.46 38.73
CA ARG A 135 -24.43 85.32 39.68
C ARG A 135 -25.43 86.18 38.91
N ASN A 136 -26.73 86.02 39.19
CA ASN A 136 -27.73 87.06 38.97
C ASN A 136 -28.23 87.52 40.34
N SER A 137 -27.77 88.70 40.74
CA SER A 137 -28.24 89.46 41.88
C SER A 137 -29.33 90.43 41.40
N THR A 138 -30.57 90.16 41.79
CA THR A 138 -31.63 91.18 41.87
C THR A 138 -32.02 91.25 43.32
N ALA A 139 -31.55 92.32 43.98
CA ALA A 139 -31.92 92.70 45.33
C ALA A 139 -33.35 93.26 45.30
N GLN A 140 -34.25 92.63 46.06
CA GLN A 140 -35.36 93.32 46.67
C GLN A 140 -35.32 93.03 48.17
N ASP A 141 -35.35 94.12 48.91
CA ASP A 141 -35.41 94.21 50.37
C ASP A 141 -36.58 93.42 50.95
N GLU A 142 -36.25 92.41 51.76
CA GLU A 142 -36.94 92.18 53.02
C GLU A 142 -35.85 91.86 54.05
N VAL A 143 -35.79 92.64 55.13
CA VAL A 143 -34.90 92.42 56.27
C VAL A 143 -35.41 91.19 57.03
N GLU A 144 -35.09 90.01 56.50
CA GLU A 144 -35.24 88.75 57.23
C GLU A 144 -34.12 88.65 58.26
N ASP A 145 -34.54 88.42 59.51
CA ASP A 145 -33.68 88.17 60.66
C ASP A 145 -32.60 87.10 60.32
N PRO A 146 -31.30 87.44 60.36
CA PRO A 146 -30.20 86.50 60.09
C PRO A 146 -30.29 85.20 60.91
N SER A 147 -30.93 85.26 62.08
CA SER A 147 -31.18 84.12 62.96
C SER A 147 -32.13 83.11 62.29
N GLN A 148 -33.16 83.59 61.59
CA GLN A 148 -34.16 82.75 60.93
C GLN A 148 -33.54 81.98 59.74
N LYS A 149 -32.70 82.64 58.93
CA LYS A 149 -31.92 81.99 57.86
C LYS A 149 -30.96 80.93 58.38
N PHE A 150 -30.34 81.15 59.54
CA PHE A 150 -29.47 80.16 60.18
C PHE A 150 -30.25 78.91 60.63
N PHE A 151 -31.43 79.08 61.26
CA PHE A 151 -32.28 77.97 61.65
C PHE A 151 -32.81 77.18 60.45
N GLU A 152 -33.21 77.85 59.37
CA GLU A 152 -33.61 77.19 58.12
C GLU A 152 -32.46 76.40 57.47
N MET A 153 -31.24 76.94 57.51
CA MET A 153 -30.05 76.24 57.03
C MET A 153 -29.75 74.99 57.87
N MET A 154 -29.86 75.08 59.20
CA MET A 154 -29.66 73.93 60.09
C MET A 154 -30.75 72.86 59.90
N ASP A 155 -32.00 73.25 59.75
CA ASP A 155 -33.11 72.32 59.48
C ASP A 155 -32.94 71.64 58.11
N LYS A 156 -32.48 72.38 57.09
CA LYS A 156 -32.14 71.82 55.78
C LYS A 156 -30.97 70.84 55.86
N MET A 157 -29.91 71.19 56.59
CA MET A 157 -28.74 70.33 56.78
C MET A 157 -29.11 69.04 57.53
N GLN A 158 -29.98 69.13 58.52
CA GLN A 158 -30.49 67.98 59.25
C GLN A 158 -31.33 67.07 58.34
N LYS A 159 -32.24 67.63 57.54
CA LYS A 159 -33.02 66.89 56.54
C LYS A 159 -32.14 66.19 55.51
N GLU A 160 -31.10 66.85 55.00
CA GLU A 160 -30.13 66.26 54.08
C GLU A 160 -29.32 65.13 54.73
N MET A 161 -28.93 65.29 56.00
CA MET A 161 -28.23 64.24 56.75
C MET A 161 -29.10 63.01 56.95
N ASP A 162 -30.38 63.19 57.30
CA ASP A 162 -31.30 62.07 57.50
C ASP A 162 -31.68 61.40 56.16
N ALA A 163 -31.78 62.17 55.07
CA ALA A 163 -31.90 61.62 53.72
C ALA A 163 -30.67 60.78 53.33
N MET A 164 -29.45 61.27 53.58
CA MET A 164 -28.21 60.52 53.32
C MET A 164 -28.13 59.24 54.15
N LYS A 165 -28.51 59.27 55.43
CA LYS A 165 -28.57 58.06 56.27
C LYS A 165 -29.54 57.03 55.70
N ASN A 166 -30.72 57.47 55.25
CA ASN A 166 -31.71 56.59 54.63
C ASN A 166 -31.20 55.99 53.30
N VAL A 167 -30.56 56.79 52.45
CA VAL A 167 -29.94 56.32 51.20
C VAL A 167 -28.82 55.31 51.48
N HIS A 168 -27.97 55.58 52.47
CA HIS A 168 -26.88 54.69 52.85
C HIS A 168 -27.42 53.35 53.39
N ALA A 169 -28.40 53.39 54.29
CA ALA A 169 -29.05 52.20 54.82
C ALA A 169 -29.73 51.38 53.70
N GLN A 170 -30.36 52.04 52.73
CA GLN A 170 -30.97 51.34 51.59
C GLN A 170 -29.92 50.73 50.66
N SER A 171 -28.83 51.46 50.37
CA SER A 171 -27.71 50.94 49.58
C SER A 171 -27.11 49.70 50.25
N GLN A 172 -26.94 49.72 51.57
CA GLN A 172 -26.38 48.60 52.31
C GLN A 172 -27.30 47.37 52.26
N ARG A 173 -28.61 47.54 52.45
CA ARG A 173 -29.59 46.44 52.27
C ARG A 173 -29.55 45.85 50.87
N ASN A 174 -29.42 46.69 49.84
CA ASN A 174 -29.32 46.23 48.46
C ASN A 174 -28.03 45.43 48.23
N SER A 175 -26.90 45.89 48.78
CA SER A 175 -25.63 45.17 48.72
C SER A 175 -25.68 43.84 49.46
N ASP A 176 -26.27 43.78 50.65
CA ASP A 176 -26.42 42.55 51.42
C ASP A 176 -27.31 41.52 50.69
N ALA A 177 -28.40 41.98 50.08
CA ALA A 177 -29.26 41.12 49.26
C ALA A 177 -28.52 40.57 48.02
N ALA A 178 -27.71 41.40 47.35
CA ALA A 178 -26.90 40.97 46.21
C ALA A 178 -25.81 39.96 46.62
N ILE A 179 -25.15 40.18 47.76
CA ILE A 179 -24.15 39.25 48.31
C ILE A 179 -24.81 37.91 48.62
N LYS A 180 -25.98 37.92 49.27
CA LYS A 180 -26.72 36.70 49.58
C LYS A 180 -27.09 35.91 48.32
N GLN A 181 -27.57 36.59 47.28
CA GLN A 181 -27.88 35.94 46.00
C GLN A 181 -26.64 35.30 45.37
N LEU A 182 -25.50 36.00 45.37
CA LEU A 182 -24.25 35.47 44.85
C LEU A 182 -23.73 34.25 45.63
N GLU A 183 -23.96 34.20 46.95
CA GLU A 183 -23.62 33.05 47.78
C GLU A 183 -24.50 31.83 47.49
N GLU A 184 -25.79 32.06 47.24
CA GLU A 184 -26.74 31.03 46.80
C GLU A 184 -26.34 30.48 45.43
N ASP A 185 -26.08 31.35 44.45
CA ASP A 185 -25.64 30.98 43.10
C ASP A 185 -24.31 30.19 43.15
N ARG A 186 -23.34 30.67 43.93
CA ARG A 186 -22.05 29.97 44.12
C ARG A 186 -22.23 28.57 44.71
N THR A 187 -23.22 28.38 45.58
CA THR A 187 -23.52 27.08 46.17
C THR A 187 -24.13 26.13 45.13
N VAL A 188 -25.00 26.64 44.25
CA VAL A 188 -25.56 25.89 43.12
C VAL A 188 -24.46 25.48 42.14
N ASP A 189 -23.59 26.40 41.75
CA ASP A 189 -22.47 26.12 40.84
C ASP A 189 -21.50 25.10 41.42
N ARG A 190 -21.20 25.16 42.72
CA ARG A 190 -20.37 24.15 43.38
C ARG A 190 -20.98 22.75 43.29
N LYS A 191 -22.28 22.61 43.51
CA LYS A 191 -22.98 21.32 43.35
C LYS A 191 -22.93 20.84 41.91
N ARG A 192 -23.09 21.75 40.93
CA ARG A 192 -23.01 21.40 39.51
C ARG A 192 -21.61 20.94 39.10
N ILE A 193 -20.56 21.61 39.59
CA ILE A 193 -19.17 21.21 39.36
C ILE A 193 -18.93 19.80 39.90
N GLN A 194 -19.37 19.51 41.13
CA GLN A 194 -19.19 18.18 41.73
C GLN A 194 -19.84 17.06 40.89
N VAL A 195 -21.07 17.27 40.40
CA VAL A 195 -21.76 16.31 39.53
C VAL A 195 -21.00 16.10 38.20
N LEU A 196 -20.44 17.17 37.63
CA LEU A 196 -19.64 17.08 36.41
C LEU A 196 -18.33 16.32 36.65
N GLU A 197 -17.65 16.56 37.77
CA GLU A 197 -16.42 15.84 38.15
C GLU A 197 -16.66 14.34 38.34
N GLU A 198 -17.78 13.97 38.98
CA GLU A 198 -18.17 12.56 39.12
C GLU A 198 -18.48 11.91 37.76
N SER A 199 -19.21 12.61 36.89
CA SER A 199 -19.51 12.12 35.53
C SER A 199 -18.26 11.98 34.66
N ILE A 200 -17.30 12.91 34.76
CA ILE A 200 -16.02 12.82 34.06
C ILE A 200 -15.26 11.59 34.54
N ARG A 201 -15.14 11.38 35.85
CA ARG A 201 -14.43 10.24 36.44
C ARG A 201 -15.03 8.89 36.00
N GLU A 202 -16.36 8.79 35.94
CA GLU A 202 -17.05 7.60 35.44
C GLU A 202 -16.75 7.33 33.96
N LYS A 203 -16.78 8.37 33.13
CA LYS A 203 -16.45 8.26 31.71
C LYS A 203 -14.99 7.88 31.48
N GLU A 204 -14.06 8.49 32.21
CA GLU A 204 -12.63 8.13 32.15
C GLU A 204 -12.43 6.65 32.50
N GLY A 205 -13.03 6.17 33.59
CA GLY A 205 -12.97 4.76 33.97
C GLY A 205 -13.56 3.81 32.91
N THR A 206 -14.64 4.22 32.25
CA THR A 206 -15.27 3.43 31.17
C THR A 206 -14.39 3.40 29.92
N VAL A 207 -13.79 4.52 29.54
CA VAL A 207 -12.86 4.63 28.40
C VAL A 207 -11.62 3.79 28.65
N ASP A 208 -11.01 3.89 29.83
CA ASP A 208 -9.81 3.12 30.18
C ASP A 208 -10.08 1.61 30.18
N LYS A 209 -11.23 1.18 30.73
CA LYS A 209 -11.64 -0.22 30.71
C LYS A 209 -11.89 -0.72 29.28
N GLY A 210 -12.61 0.04 28.46
CA GLY A 210 -12.88 -0.33 27.07
C GLY A 210 -11.60 -0.40 26.22
N ARG A 211 -10.68 0.56 26.40
CA ARG A 211 -9.38 0.57 25.73
C ARG A 211 -8.52 -0.62 26.15
N THR A 212 -8.48 -0.93 27.44
CA THR A 212 -7.71 -2.08 27.96
C THR A 212 -8.23 -3.39 27.39
N GLN A 213 -9.55 -3.60 27.39
CA GLN A 213 -10.17 -4.80 26.82
C GLN A 213 -9.90 -4.96 25.32
N MET A 214 -9.95 -3.85 24.56
CA MET A 214 -9.63 -3.87 23.13
C MET A 214 -8.16 -4.25 22.88
N LEU A 215 -7.24 -3.68 23.67
CA LEU A 215 -5.81 -3.99 23.56
C LEU A 215 -5.53 -5.44 23.94
N GLU A 216 -6.12 -5.96 25.01
CA GLU A 216 -6.00 -7.37 25.42
C GLU A 216 -6.51 -8.33 24.33
N ALA A 217 -7.66 -8.03 23.72
CA ALA A 217 -8.19 -8.83 22.62
C ALA A 217 -7.26 -8.82 21.40
N THR A 218 -6.69 -7.65 21.08
CA THR A 218 -5.73 -7.50 19.97
C THR A 218 -4.45 -8.27 20.22
N ILE A 219 -3.90 -8.19 21.44
CA ILE A 219 -2.70 -8.95 21.83
C ILE A 219 -2.96 -10.45 21.69
N LYS A 220 -4.11 -10.94 22.16
CA LYS A 220 -4.46 -12.36 22.09
C LYS A 220 -4.56 -12.88 20.65
N GLU A 221 -5.10 -12.09 19.72
CA GLU A 221 -5.13 -12.51 18.31
C GLU A 221 -3.72 -12.51 17.69
N LEU A 222 -2.89 -11.52 18.01
CA LEU A 222 -1.49 -11.47 17.55
C LEU A 222 -0.67 -12.66 18.07
N GLU A 223 -0.87 -13.08 19.33
CA GLU A 223 -0.22 -14.27 19.90
C GLU A 223 -0.62 -15.56 19.17
N LYS A 224 -1.89 -15.66 18.78
CA LYS A 224 -2.40 -16.79 18.01
C LYS A 224 -1.82 -16.82 16.59
N GLU A 225 -1.75 -15.67 15.92
CA GLU A 225 -1.10 -15.55 14.61
C GLU A 225 0.40 -15.90 14.69
N LEU A 226 1.09 -15.43 15.72
CA LEU A 226 2.50 -15.76 15.96
C LEU A 226 2.69 -17.27 16.13
N THR A 227 1.82 -17.93 16.89
CA THR A 227 1.86 -19.38 17.10
C THR A 227 1.69 -20.14 15.78
N ILE A 228 0.72 -19.73 14.94
CA ILE A 228 0.50 -20.33 13.62
C ILE A 228 1.74 -20.15 12.72
N ASN A 229 2.35 -18.97 12.74
CA ASN A 229 3.56 -18.70 11.95
C ASN A 229 4.75 -19.52 12.42
N MET A 230 4.91 -19.75 13.73
CA MET A 230 5.96 -20.62 14.26
C MET A 230 5.83 -22.06 13.75
N VAL A 231 4.63 -22.64 13.81
CA VAL A 231 4.36 -23.99 13.27
C VAL A 231 4.68 -24.06 11.78
N ARG A 232 4.31 -23.03 11.01
CA ARG A 232 4.61 -22.97 9.58
C ARG A 232 6.12 -22.92 9.30
N VAL A 233 6.89 -22.22 10.13
CA VAL A 233 8.36 -22.19 10.00
C VAL A 233 8.96 -23.56 10.28
N GLU A 234 8.52 -24.24 11.34
CA GLU A 234 8.97 -25.60 11.65
C GLU A 234 8.67 -26.59 10.50
N ASP A 235 7.51 -26.48 9.86
CA ASP A 235 7.18 -27.34 8.72
C ASP A 235 8.04 -27.03 7.49
N MET A 236 8.32 -25.75 7.20
CA MET A 236 9.26 -25.37 6.16
C MET A 236 10.67 -25.91 6.42
N GLU A 237 11.13 -25.91 7.68
CA GLU A 237 12.44 -26.48 8.06
C GLU A 237 12.50 -28.00 7.83
N LYS A 238 11.41 -28.73 8.11
CA LYS A 238 11.29 -30.16 7.78
C LYS A 238 11.35 -30.39 6.28
N GLU A 239 10.63 -29.60 5.48
CA GLU A 239 10.67 -29.70 4.01
C GLU A 239 12.07 -29.43 3.44
N ILE A 240 12.75 -28.40 3.94
CA ILE A 240 14.15 -28.10 3.58
C ILE A 240 15.06 -29.29 3.86
N THR A 241 14.88 -29.94 5.02
CA THR A 241 15.65 -31.13 5.40
C THR A 241 15.40 -32.30 4.44
N VAL A 242 14.14 -32.54 4.05
CA VAL A 242 13.78 -33.56 3.05
C VAL A 242 14.42 -33.25 1.69
N HIS A 243 14.35 -32.00 1.23
CA HIS A 243 14.97 -31.58 -0.02
C HIS A 243 16.48 -31.74 0.00
N LYS A 244 17.15 -31.42 1.11
CA LYS A 244 18.59 -31.63 1.28
C LYS A 244 18.98 -33.11 1.11
N SER A 245 18.25 -34.03 1.72
CA SER A 245 18.47 -35.47 1.57
C SER A 245 18.22 -35.96 0.13
N ARG A 246 17.21 -35.40 -0.55
CA ARG A 246 16.93 -35.71 -1.96
C ARG A 246 18.06 -35.23 -2.88
N ILE A 247 18.59 -34.03 -2.66
CA ILE A 247 19.73 -33.49 -3.42
C ILE A 247 20.95 -34.41 -3.25
N GLN A 248 21.28 -34.80 -2.01
CA GLN A 248 22.40 -35.72 -1.75
C GLN A 248 22.25 -37.06 -2.48
N THR A 249 21.02 -37.58 -2.55
CA THR A 249 20.71 -38.82 -3.29
C THR A 249 20.94 -38.63 -4.79
N LEU A 250 20.43 -37.53 -5.36
CA LEU A 250 20.62 -37.19 -6.77
C LEU A 250 22.09 -36.98 -7.13
N GLU A 251 22.86 -36.29 -6.29
CA GLU A 251 24.31 -36.16 -6.45
C GLU A 251 25.01 -37.53 -6.46
N GLY A 252 24.55 -38.46 -5.63
CA GLY A 252 24.99 -39.86 -5.65
C GLY A 252 24.70 -40.55 -6.99
N SER A 253 23.48 -40.42 -7.51
CA SER A 253 23.08 -40.97 -8.80
C SER A 253 23.88 -40.36 -9.97
N VAL A 254 24.10 -39.04 -9.97
CA VAL A 254 24.90 -38.36 -11.00
C VAL A 254 26.33 -38.90 -11.01
N ARG A 255 26.98 -39.01 -9.85
CA ARG A 255 28.32 -39.61 -9.75
C ARG A 255 28.38 -41.06 -10.27
N ALA A 256 27.32 -41.84 -10.07
CA ALA A 256 27.25 -43.20 -10.60
C ALA A 256 27.15 -43.23 -12.13
N VAL A 257 26.34 -42.32 -12.71
CA VAL A 257 26.24 -42.15 -14.17
C VAL A 257 27.55 -41.67 -14.77
N GLU A 258 28.23 -40.71 -14.14
CA GLU A 258 29.55 -40.24 -14.59
C GLU A 258 30.57 -41.39 -14.64
N LYS A 259 30.59 -42.26 -13.63
CA LYS A 259 31.42 -43.47 -13.64
C LYS A 259 31.04 -44.41 -14.78
N GLY A 260 29.75 -44.67 -14.99
CA GLY A 260 29.27 -45.47 -16.12
C GLY A 260 29.77 -44.93 -17.46
N LEU A 261 29.65 -43.63 -17.68
CA LEU A 261 30.11 -42.96 -18.89
C LEU A 261 31.63 -43.09 -19.10
N THR A 262 32.43 -43.04 -18.03
CA THR A 262 33.89 -43.27 -18.15
C THR A 262 34.23 -44.69 -18.58
N VAL A 263 33.47 -45.69 -18.10
CA VAL A 263 33.62 -47.10 -18.51
C VAL A 263 33.23 -47.26 -19.97
N ASP A 264 32.07 -46.74 -20.36
CA ASP A 264 31.58 -46.82 -21.75
C ASP A 264 32.56 -46.15 -22.72
N LYS A 265 33.13 -45.00 -22.34
CA LYS A 265 34.16 -44.32 -23.13
C LYS A 265 35.40 -45.18 -23.33
N ALA A 266 35.84 -45.90 -22.29
CA ALA A 266 36.95 -46.83 -22.38
C ALA A 266 36.60 -48.00 -23.33
N SER A 267 35.42 -48.60 -23.20
CA SER A 267 34.94 -49.67 -24.09
C SER A 267 34.85 -49.24 -25.55
N ILE A 268 34.37 -48.03 -25.82
CA ILE A 268 34.33 -47.45 -27.19
C ILE A 268 35.74 -47.32 -27.76
N ASN A 269 36.72 -46.88 -26.96
CA ASN A 269 38.10 -46.78 -27.43
C ASN A 269 38.70 -48.14 -27.78
N THR A 270 38.47 -49.16 -26.94
CA THR A 270 38.89 -50.55 -27.24
C THR A 270 38.22 -51.07 -28.52
N LEU A 271 36.91 -50.84 -28.70
CA LEU A 271 36.21 -51.23 -29.94
C LEU A 271 36.77 -50.50 -31.17
N LYS A 272 37.09 -49.21 -31.05
CA LYS A 272 37.72 -48.45 -32.15
C LYS A 272 39.07 -49.06 -32.54
N GLU A 273 39.89 -49.45 -31.57
CA GLU A 273 41.16 -50.14 -31.82
C GLU A 273 40.95 -51.48 -32.52
N GLN A 274 39.97 -52.29 -32.09
CA GLN A 274 39.60 -53.56 -32.72
C GLN A 274 39.07 -53.39 -34.16
N VAL A 275 38.24 -52.38 -34.40
CA VAL A 275 37.74 -52.07 -35.75
C VAL A 275 38.88 -51.62 -36.66
N ASN A 276 39.77 -50.76 -36.16
CA ASN A 276 40.94 -50.32 -36.92
C ASN A 276 41.87 -51.49 -37.27
N SER A 277 42.08 -52.45 -36.36
CA SER A 277 42.87 -53.64 -36.68
C SER A 277 42.22 -54.55 -37.72
N HIS A 278 40.89 -54.71 -37.69
CA HIS A 278 40.14 -55.43 -38.73
C HIS A 278 40.17 -54.72 -40.09
N ARG A 279 40.13 -53.38 -40.11
CA ARG A 279 40.14 -52.59 -41.36
C ARG A 279 41.46 -52.71 -42.13
N VAL A 280 42.56 -53.06 -41.45
CA VAL A 280 43.87 -53.34 -42.08
C VAL A 280 43.89 -54.72 -42.77
N HIS A 281 42.88 -55.57 -42.57
CA HIS A 281 42.69 -56.85 -43.27
C HIS A 281 41.31 -56.94 -43.96
N PRO A 282 41.04 -56.17 -45.04
CA PRO A 282 39.81 -56.30 -45.79
C PRO A 282 40.00 -57.41 -46.82
N ASN A 283 39.70 -58.65 -46.46
CA ASN A 283 39.54 -59.70 -47.47
C ASN A 283 38.19 -60.40 -47.29
N LYS A 284 37.32 -60.11 -48.28
CA LYS A 284 36.08 -60.79 -48.64
C LYS A 284 34.99 -60.81 -47.56
N LEU A 285 34.00 -59.93 -47.72
CA LEU A 285 32.61 -60.31 -47.48
C LEU A 285 31.64 -59.35 -48.17
N ASP A 286 30.58 -59.97 -48.65
CA ASP A 286 29.73 -59.59 -49.78
C ASP A 286 28.89 -58.32 -49.61
N ASP A 287 28.68 -57.69 -50.75
CA ASP A 287 27.60 -56.75 -51.04
C ASP A 287 26.24 -57.43 -50.86
N THR A 288 25.64 -57.31 -49.68
CA THR A 288 24.18 -57.40 -49.54
C THR A 288 23.63 -56.27 -48.70
N ASN A 289 23.31 -55.18 -49.39
CA ASN A 289 21.98 -54.59 -49.43
C ASN A 289 21.23 -54.54 -48.08
N ALA A 290 21.72 -53.70 -47.16
CA ALA A 290 20.94 -53.25 -46.00
C ALA A 290 20.92 -51.73 -46.03
N GLN A 291 19.79 -51.13 -46.40
CA GLN A 291 19.55 -49.69 -46.31
C GLN A 291 19.79 -49.23 -44.86
N PRO A 292 20.87 -48.47 -44.56
CA PRO A 292 21.14 -48.01 -43.20
C PRO A 292 20.39 -46.70 -42.88
N GLY A 293 19.77 -46.05 -43.88
CA GLY A 293 19.27 -44.67 -43.77
C GLY A 293 18.15 -44.45 -42.75
N SER A 294 17.18 -45.36 -42.64
CA SER A 294 15.94 -45.08 -41.88
C SER A 294 16.13 -45.06 -40.35
N LYS A 295 17.20 -45.67 -39.84
CA LYS A 295 17.49 -45.67 -38.40
C LYS A 295 18.21 -44.40 -37.97
N TRP A 296 19.09 -43.87 -38.81
CA TRP A 296 19.87 -42.67 -38.50
C TRP A 296 19.04 -41.40 -38.64
N GLU A 297 18.16 -41.32 -39.64
CA GLU A 297 17.23 -40.19 -39.79
C GLU A 297 16.30 -40.07 -38.57
N LYS A 298 15.75 -41.19 -38.08
CA LYS A 298 14.96 -41.20 -36.84
C LYS A 298 15.74 -40.74 -35.62
N MET A 299 17.02 -41.12 -35.53
CA MET A 299 17.87 -40.73 -34.41
C MET A 299 18.27 -39.25 -34.47
N ASP A 300 18.46 -38.69 -35.66
CA ASP A 300 18.82 -37.28 -35.84
C ASP A 300 17.63 -36.36 -35.54
N ASP A 301 16.41 -36.76 -35.94
CA ASP A 301 15.16 -36.09 -35.55
C ASP A 301 14.98 -36.08 -34.02
N GLU A 302 15.30 -37.19 -33.34
CA GLU A 302 15.25 -37.29 -31.88
C GLU A 302 16.29 -36.39 -31.19
N LEU A 303 17.50 -36.34 -31.72
CA LEU A 303 18.57 -35.49 -31.19
C LEU A 303 18.27 -34.01 -31.40
N GLN A 304 17.72 -33.64 -32.56
CA GLN A 304 17.31 -32.26 -32.83
C GLN A 304 16.18 -31.82 -31.90
N GLU A 305 15.18 -32.69 -31.70
CA GLU A 305 14.08 -32.46 -30.76
C GLU A 305 14.59 -32.26 -29.32
N PHE A 306 15.58 -33.04 -28.88
CA PHE A 306 16.18 -32.90 -27.56
C PHE A 306 16.96 -31.58 -27.39
N ARG A 307 17.71 -31.15 -28.42
CA ARG A 307 18.46 -29.89 -28.43
C ARG A 307 17.55 -28.67 -28.25
N ASP A 308 16.39 -28.64 -28.90
CA ASP A 308 15.46 -27.52 -28.80
C ASP A 308 14.93 -27.33 -27.37
N VAL A 309 14.68 -28.43 -26.64
CA VAL A 309 14.27 -28.35 -25.21
C VAL A 309 15.35 -27.75 -24.36
N GLN A 310 16.58 -28.24 -24.53
CA GLN A 310 17.70 -27.78 -23.74
C GLN A 310 17.92 -26.29 -23.95
N ASN A 311 17.78 -25.82 -25.20
CA ASN A 311 17.86 -24.40 -25.53
C ASN A 311 16.74 -23.57 -24.87
N ASP A 312 15.49 -24.03 -24.88
CA ASP A 312 14.39 -23.31 -24.24
C ASP A 312 14.49 -23.29 -22.70
N ILE A 313 14.88 -24.42 -22.09
CA ILE A 313 15.11 -24.51 -20.64
C ILE A 313 16.29 -23.63 -20.26
N ALA A 314 17.41 -23.72 -20.98
CA ALA A 314 18.59 -22.89 -20.73
C ALA A 314 18.26 -21.41 -20.90
N ARG A 315 17.48 -21.04 -21.93
CA ARG A 315 17.02 -19.66 -22.15
C ARG A 315 16.15 -19.20 -21.00
N TRP A 316 15.17 -19.98 -20.55
CA TRP A 316 14.35 -19.62 -19.39
C TRP A 316 15.19 -19.44 -18.12
N ILE A 317 16.09 -20.39 -17.83
CA ILE A 317 16.96 -20.33 -16.64
C ILE A 317 17.84 -19.07 -16.70
N TYR A 318 18.43 -18.78 -17.87
CA TYR A 318 19.38 -17.69 -18.02
C TYR A 318 18.72 -16.31 -18.07
N THR A 319 17.60 -16.18 -18.78
CA THR A 319 16.94 -14.89 -19.04
C THR A 319 15.78 -14.59 -18.09
N LYS A 320 15.28 -15.59 -17.36
CA LYS A 320 14.02 -15.53 -16.60
C LYS A 320 12.84 -15.04 -17.44
N ASP A 321 12.88 -15.24 -18.76
CA ASP A 321 11.84 -14.81 -19.69
C ASP A 321 10.55 -15.63 -19.46
N VAL A 322 9.52 -14.94 -18.98
CA VAL A 322 8.19 -15.52 -18.73
C VAL A 322 7.59 -16.09 -20.02
N THR A 323 7.91 -15.49 -21.17
CA THR A 323 7.48 -15.98 -22.48
C THR A 323 8.07 -17.35 -22.79
N ALA A 324 9.35 -17.58 -22.45
CA ALA A 324 9.99 -18.88 -22.65
C ALA A 324 9.35 -19.96 -21.75
N LEU A 325 9.02 -19.61 -20.51
CA LEU A 325 8.31 -20.52 -19.60
C LEU A 325 6.90 -20.88 -20.10
N ASP A 326 6.17 -19.89 -20.58
CA ASP A 326 4.83 -20.08 -21.13
C ASP A 326 4.83 -20.98 -22.36
N ARG A 327 5.85 -20.87 -23.22
CA ARG A 327 6.05 -21.77 -24.37
C ARG A 327 6.30 -23.21 -23.92
N ILE A 328 7.13 -23.43 -22.91
CA ILE A 328 7.38 -24.76 -22.35
C ILE A 328 6.05 -25.35 -21.84
N LYS A 329 5.27 -24.56 -21.11
CA LYS A 329 3.97 -24.98 -20.56
C LYS A 329 2.94 -25.29 -21.64
N ALA A 330 2.77 -24.45 -22.64
CA ALA A 330 1.84 -24.70 -23.74
C ALA A 330 2.15 -26.01 -24.48
N ARG A 331 3.44 -26.32 -24.68
CA ARG A 331 3.88 -27.59 -25.28
C ARG A 331 3.59 -28.79 -24.38
N GLN A 332 3.76 -28.66 -23.06
CA GLN A 332 3.40 -29.72 -22.12
C GLN A 332 1.90 -30.05 -22.19
N LEU A 333 1.03 -29.03 -22.25
CA LEU A 333 -0.42 -29.24 -22.41
C LEU A 333 -0.75 -29.96 -23.72
N LEU A 334 -0.16 -29.52 -24.82
CA LEU A 334 -0.39 -30.11 -26.13
C LEU A 334 0.05 -31.59 -26.17
N ARG A 335 1.21 -31.91 -25.61
CA ARG A 335 1.72 -33.29 -25.50
C ARG A 335 0.81 -34.16 -24.66
N ALA A 336 0.45 -33.69 -23.47
CA ALA A 336 -0.43 -34.43 -22.57
C ALA A 336 -1.78 -34.73 -23.25
N ALA A 337 -2.35 -33.75 -23.96
CA ALA A 337 -3.58 -33.97 -24.73
C ALA A 337 -3.39 -35.05 -25.82
N GLN A 338 -2.31 -35.00 -26.59
CA GLN A 338 -2.05 -36.00 -27.63
C GLN A 338 -1.80 -37.40 -27.06
N GLU A 339 -1.09 -37.52 -25.93
CA GLU A 339 -0.91 -38.79 -25.24
C GLU A 339 -2.26 -39.36 -24.78
N MET A 340 -3.11 -38.53 -24.18
CA MET A 340 -4.45 -38.93 -23.76
C MET A 340 -5.31 -39.39 -24.94
N LEU A 341 -5.25 -38.70 -26.08
CA LEU A 341 -5.98 -39.08 -27.28
C LEU A 341 -5.45 -40.38 -27.89
N ALA A 342 -4.13 -40.56 -27.96
CA ALA A 342 -3.50 -41.80 -28.43
C ALA A 342 -3.98 -43.03 -27.64
N VAL A 343 -3.99 -42.90 -26.32
CA VAL A 343 -4.46 -43.95 -25.40
C VAL A 343 -5.97 -44.16 -25.59
N ALA A 344 -6.75 -43.09 -25.71
CA ALA A 344 -8.19 -43.17 -25.90
C ALA A 344 -8.59 -43.89 -27.20
N ILE A 345 -7.80 -43.80 -28.27
CA ILE A 345 -8.09 -44.53 -29.52
C ILE A 345 -7.38 -45.89 -29.61
N GLY A 346 -6.60 -46.27 -28.59
CA GLY A 346 -5.89 -47.55 -28.54
C GLY A 346 -4.70 -47.69 -29.49
N VAL A 347 -4.17 -46.59 -30.04
CA VAL A 347 -2.96 -46.64 -30.91
C VAL A 347 -1.66 -46.71 -30.10
N SER A 348 -1.74 -46.49 -28.80
CA SER A 348 -0.61 -46.61 -27.88
C SER A 348 -1.10 -47.04 -26.50
N GLU A 349 -0.32 -47.90 -25.84
CA GLU A 349 -0.50 -48.17 -24.42
C GLU A 349 -0.08 -46.93 -23.59
N PRO A 350 -0.56 -46.79 -22.34
CA PRO A 350 -0.20 -45.68 -21.46
C PRO A 350 1.28 -45.76 -21.07
N ARG A 351 2.15 -45.27 -21.94
CA ARG A 351 3.58 -45.13 -21.75
C ARG A 351 4.06 -43.83 -22.38
N TYR A 352 5.22 -43.39 -21.90
CA TYR A 352 5.97 -42.26 -22.40
C TYR A 352 6.04 -42.25 -23.94
N GLY A 353 5.66 -41.12 -24.56
CA GLY A 353 5.79 -40.95 -26.01
C GLY A 353 4.55 -41.29 -26.84
N ALA A 354 3.41 -41.59 -26.21
CA ALA A 354 2.15 -41.90 -26.90
C ALA A 354 1.68 -40.80 -27.87
N TRP A 355 2.08 -39.55 -27.65
CA TRP A 355 1.83 -38.43 -28.57
C TRP A 355 2.44 -38.67 -29.97
N ARG A 356 3.52 -39.46 -30.10
CA ARG A 356 4.10 -39.83 -31.40
C ARG A 356 3.16 -40.77 -32.15
N ALA A 357 2.66 -41.81 -31.47
CA ALA A 357 1.69 -42.73 -32.05
C ALA A 357 0.41 -42.03 -32.49
N TRP A 358 -0.06 -41.01 -31.74
CA TRP A 358 -1.14 -40.13 -32.19
C TRP A 358 -0.81 -39.47 -33.53
N ARG A 359 0.38 -38.87 -33.65
CA ARG A 359 0.79 -38.15 -34.86
C ARG A 359 0.99 -39.05 -36.06
N ASP A 360 1.54 -40.23 -35.85
CA ASP A 360 1.72 -41.26 -36.88
C ASP A 360 0.35 -41.75 -37.38
N ALA A 361 -0.61 -41.92 -36.47
CA ALA A 361 -1.98 -42.32 -36.82
C ALA A 361 -2.72 -41.28 -37.67
N LEU A 362 -2.40 -39.98 -37.53
CA LEU A 362 -2.92 -38.91 -38.39
C LEU A 362 -2.31 -38.93 -39.81
N GLY A 363 -1.24 -39.68 -40.03
CA GLY A 363 -0.58 -39.82 -41.33
C GLY A 363 0.38 -38.68 -41.68
N PRO A 364 1.00 -38.72 -42.87
CA PRO A 364 2.03 -37.77 -43.30
C PRO A 364 1.49 -36.47 -43.88
N SER A 365 0.17 -36.33 -44.05
CA SER A 365 -0.42 -35.10 -44.64
C SER A 365 0.01 -33.89 -43.83
N GLN A 366 0.44 -32.84 -44.51
CA GLN A 366 0.77 -31.53 -43.94
C GLN A 366 -0.45 -30.61 -43.89
N VAL A 367 -1.56 -31.00 -44.55
CA VAL A 367 -2.78 -30.20 -44.64
C VAL A 367 -3.59 -30.37 -43.35
N LEU A 368 -3.74 -29.28 -42.58
CA LEU A 368 -4.39 -29.31 -41.26
C LEU A 368 -5.81 -29.87 -41.31
N SER A 369 -6.62 -29.45 -42.28
CA SER A 369 -8.02 -29.91 -42.40
C SER A 369 -8.14 -31.42 -42.62
N GLU A 370 -7.22 -32.02 -43.38
CA GLU A 370 -7.18 -33.47 -43.59
C GLU A 370 -6.80 -34.20 -42.31
N ARG A 371 -5.81 -33.68 -41.57
CA ARG A 371 -5.40 -34.25 -40.28
C ARG A 371 -6.50 -34.15 -39.23
N VAL A 372 -7.23 -33.04 -39.17
CA VAL A 372 -8.39 -32.88 -38.26
C VAL A 372 -9.50 -33.86 -38.63
N ALA A 373 -9.83 -34.00 -39.92
CA ALA A 373 -10.79 -35.00 -40.38
C ALA A 373 -10.36 -36.43 -40.01
N LYS A 374 -9.06 -36.73 -40.16
CA LYS A 374 -8.49 -38.02 -39.77
C LYS A 374 -8.56 -38.24 -38.26
N ALA A 375 -8.28 -37.22 -37.44
CA ALA A 375 -8.39 -37.27 -36.00
C ALA A 375 -9.83 -37.61 -35.57
N HIS A 376 -10.83 -36.93 -36.13
CA HIS A 376 -12.23 -37.24 -35.89
C HIS A 376 -12.59 -38.66 -36.34
N GLN A 377 -12.11 -39.10 -37.51
CA GLN A 377 -12.31 -40.47 -37.96
C GLN A 377 -11.76 -41.48 -36.95
N LEU A 378 -10.53 -41.27 -36.44
CA LEU A 378 -9.93 -42.17 -35.44
C LEU A 378 -10.70 -42.18 -34.13
N LEU A 379 -11.20 -41.03 -33.68
CA LEU A 379 -11.97 -40.91 -32.43
C LEU A 379 -13.40 -41.47 -32.55
N CYS A 380 -13.95 -41.54 -33.77
CA CYS A 380 -15.30 -42.08 -34.04
C CYS A 380 -15.32 -43.53 -34.54
N ALA A 381 -14.22 -44.02 -35.14
CA ALA A 381 -14.17 -45.36 -35.76
C ALA A 381 -13.93 -46.50 -34.76
N THR A 382 -13.34 -46.20 -33.60
CA THR A 382 -13.02 -47.22 -32.60
C THR A 382 -14.24 -47.49 -31.72
N PRO A 383 -14.57 -48.75 -31.37
CA PRO A 383 -15.63 -49.07 -30.39
C PRO A 383 -15.31 -48.58 -28.96
N VAL A 384 -14.33 -47.70 -28.80
CA VAL A 384 -13.91 -47.16 -27.51
C VAL A 384 -14.94 -46.13 -27.06
N GLN A 385 -15.59 -46.40 -25.93
CA GLN A 385 -16.42 -45.42 -25.25
C GLN A 385 -15.52 -44.29 -24.74
N LEU A 386 -15.51 -43.17 -25.46
CA LEU A 386 -14.82 -41.96 -25.02
C LEU A 386 -15.47 -41.46 -23.73
N ASN A 387 -14.65 -41.22 -22.70
CA ASN A 387 -15.13 -40.59 -21.48
C ASN A 387 -15.68 -39.17 -21.77
N GLU A 388 -16.48 -38.63 -20.85
CA GLU A 388 -17.12 -37.33 -21.02
C GLU A 388 -16.12 -36.19 -21.28
N LYS A 389 -14.97 -36.22 -20.61
CA LYS A 389 -13.91 -35.22 -20.77
C LYS A 389 -13.36 -35.21 -22.20
N THR A 390 -13.06 -36.38 -22.76
CA THR A 390 -12.59 -36.53 -24.13
C THR A 390 -13.68 -36.13 -25.12
N ARG A 391 -14.94 -36.54 -24.91
CA ARG A 391 -16.06 -36.10 -25.78
C ARG A 391 -16.19 -34.58 -25.82
N LYS A 392 -16.12 -33.91 -24.67
CA LYS A 392 -16.18 -32.44 -24.58
C LYS A 392 -15.02 -31.79 -25.33
N PHE A 393 -13.81 -32.34 -25.21
CA PHE A 393 -12.64 -31.83 -25.93
C PHE A 393 -12.77 -32.02 -27.45
N VAL A 394 -13.23 -33.19 -27.90
CA VAL A 394 -13.41 -33.50 -29.33
C VAL A 394 -14.44 -32.58 -30.00
N SER A 395 -15.40 -32.04 -29.25
CA SER A 395 -16.33 -31.01 -29.73
C SER A 395 -15.70 -29.61 -29.91
N SER A 396 -14.48 -29.37 -29.42
CA SER A 396 -13.77 -28.10 -29.60
C SER A 396 -13.00 -28.11 -30.93
N GLU A 397 -13.46 -27.33 -31.91
CA GLU A 397 -12.79 -27.22 -33.20
C GLU A 397 -11.34 -26.72 -33.04
N ASP A 398 -11.12 -25.68 -32.24
CA ASP A 398 -9.78 -25.11 -32.02
C ASP A 398 -8.87 -26.07 -31.25
N GLY A 399 -9.40 -26.78 -30.25
CA GLY A 399 -8.65 -27.83 -29.54
C GLY A 399 -8.23 -28.96 -30.48
N MET A 400 -9.15 -29.39 -31.36
CA MET A 400 -8.89 -30.43 -32.37
C MET A 400 -7.88 -29.99 -33.43
N ARG A 401 -7.91 -28.71 -33.83
CA ARG A 401 -6.88 -28.12 -34.70
C ARG A 401 -5.51 -28.22 -34.03
N LEU A 402 -5.35 -27.74 -32.80
CA LEU A 402 -4.05 -27.77 -32.10
C LEU A 402 -3.46 -29.18 -31.97
N VAL A 403 -4.26 -30.19 -31.58
CA VAL A 403 -3.75 -31.58 -31.45
C VAL A 403 -3.49 -32.27 -32.78
N SER A 404 -4.00 -31.72 -33.89
CA SER A 404 -3.83 -32.26 -35.24
C SER A 404 -2.77 -31.54 -36.06
N GLU A 405 -2.19 -30.44 -35.57
CA GLU A 405 -1.21 -29.64 -36.29
C GLU A 405 0.06 -30.42 -36.69
N TYR A 406 0.53 -30.13 -37.91
CA TYR A 406 1.81 -30.56 -38.44
C TYR A 406 2.91 -29.51 -38.13
N HIS A 407 4.17 -29.95 -38.06
CA HIS A 407 5.29 -29.18 -37.47
C HIS A 407 5.44 -27.74 -37.99
N ASP A 408 5.31 -27.54 -39.29
CA ASP A 408 5.77 -26.31 -39.95
C ASP A 408 4.79 -25.12 -39.80
N HIS A 409 3.60 -25.34 -39.24
CA HIS A 409 2.55 -24.32 -39.14
C HIS A 409 1.96 -24.17 -37.75
N SER A 410 2.49 -24.86 -36.75
CA SER A 410 1.94 -24.81 -35.40
C SER A 410 2.43 -23.56 -34.65
N PRO A 411 1.53 -22.67 -34.17
CA PRO A 411 1.91 -21.56 -33.30
C PRO A 411 2.49 -22.03 -31.96
N ILE A 412 2.31 -23.30 -31.59
CA ILE A 412 2.87 -23.93 -30.39
C ILE A 412 4.18 -24.69 -30.70
N ARG A 413 4.31 -25.32 -31.88
CA ARG A 413 5.47 -26.17 -32.25
C ARG A 413 6.54 -25.50 -33.10
N ALA A 414 6.30 -24.33 -33.69
CA ALA A 414 7.36 -23.48 -34.25
C ALA A 414 8.43 -23.08 -33.19
N MET A 415 8.22 -23.49 -31.94
CA MET A 415 9.01 -23.17 -30.75
C MET A 415 9.69 -24.42 -30.15
N GLY A 416 9.97 -25.45 -30.97
CA GLY A 416 10.75 -26.64 -30.58
C GLY A 416 9.92 -27.83 -30.10
N ASN A 417 10.41 -29.06 -30.31
CA ASN A 417 9.57 -30.24 -30.24
C ASN A 417 9.44 -30.93 -28.89
N SER A 418 10.42 -30.83 -27.97
CA SER A 418 10.32 -31.48 -26.65
C SER A 418 10.03 -30.58 -25.45
N ALA A 419 9.23 -31.12 -24.53
CA ALA A 419 8.97 -30.58 -23.21
C ALA A 419 9.14 -31.73 -22.22
N THR A 420 9.72 -31.44 -21.05
CA THR A 420 9.86 -32.40 -19.95
C THR A 420 8.50 -32.98 -19.59
N HIS A 421 8.49 -34.29 -19.27
CA HIS A 421 7.28 -35.06 -19.05
C HIS A 421 6.30 -34.35 -18.10
N PRO A 422 5.01 -34.37 -18.40
CA PRO A 422 4.01 -33.81 -17.51
C PRO A 422 3.91 -34.71 -16.26
N SER A 423 4.52 -34.29 -15.16
CA SER A 423 3.95 -34.56 -13.83
C SER A 423 2.47 -34.12 -13.84
N PRO A 424 1.59 -34.69 -12.99
CA PRO A 424 0.19 -34.31 -12.92
C PRO A 424 0.02 -32.79 -13.00
N VAL A 425 -0.58 -32.35 -14.10
CA VAL A 425 -0.59 -30.96 -14.51
C VAL A 425 -1.74 -30.29 -13.76
N SER A 426 -1.44 -29.48 -12.75
CA SER A 426 -2.48 -28.76 -12.01
C SER A 426 -2.96 -27.55 -12.82
N ILE A 427 -4.27 -27.35 -12.90
CA ILE A 427 -4.90 -26.22 -13.61
C ILE A 427 -4.27 -24.87 -13.18
N LYS A 428 -4.00 -24.72 -11.87
CA LYS A 428 -3.41 -23.51 -11.29
C LYS A 428 -2.06 -23.15 -11.92
N SER A 429 -1.25 -24.14 -12.31
CA SER A 429 0.07 -23.92 -12.89
C SER A 429 0.03 -23.37 -14.32
N PHE A 430 -1.11 -23.48 -15.00
CA PHE A 430 -1.27 -23.14 -16.42
C PHE A 430 -2.25 -21.99 -16.67
N ASN A 431 -3.13 -21.67 -15.71
CA ASN A 431 -4.08 -20.57 -15.85
C ASN A 431 -3.42 -19.26 -16.30
N ASP A 432 -2.27 -18.90 -15.71
CA ASP A 432 -1.56 -17.68 -16.06
C ASP A 432 -0.99 -17.72 -17.48
N THR A 433 -0.53 -18.89 -17.91
CA THR A 433 -0.05 -19.13 -19.28
C THR A 433 -1.18 -19.02 -20.29
N VAL A 434 -2.32 -19.66 -20.02
CA VAL A 434 -3.51 -19.61 -20.89
C VAL A 434 -4.03 -18.18 -21.00
N LYS A 435 -4.12 -17.44 -19.88
CA LYS A 435 -4.54 -16.04 -19.88
C LYS A 435 -3.60 -15.16 -20.71
N ARG A 436 -2.28 -15.32 -20.57
CA ARG A 436 -1.30 -14.55 -21.36
C ARG A 436 -1.30 -14.91 -22.85
N HIS A 437 -1.73 -16.12 -23.19
CA HIS A 437 -1.84 -16.63 -24.55
C HIS A 437 -3.29 -16.77 -25.03
N GLU A 438 -4.21 -15.93 -24.56
CA GLU A 438 -5.63 -15.95 -24.96
C GLU A 438 -5.84 -15.82 -26.48
N LYS A 439 -4.85 -15.28 -27.19
CA LYS A 439 -4.84 -15.16 -28.66
C LYS A 439 -4.61 -16.50 -29.38
N VAL A 440 -4.14 -17.53 -28.69
CA VAL A 440 -3.95 -18.88 -29.23
C VAL A 440 -5.24 -19.67 -29.01
N ALA A 441 -6.10 -19.68 -30.03
CA ALA A 441 -7.38 -20.37 -29.98
C ALA A 441 -7.22 -21.86 -29.63
N GLY A 442 -8.03 -22.37 -28.70
CA GLY A 442 -8.04 -23.78 -28.29
C GLY A 442 -7.09 -24.14 -27.14
N LEU A 443 -6.26 -23.22 -26.66
CA LEU A 443 -5.34 -23.47 -25.54
C LEU A 443 -6.08 -23.68 -24.21
N ASP A 444 -7.23 -23.03 -24.04
CA ASP A 444 -8.16 -23.23 -22.93
C ASP A 444 -8.80 -24.64 -22.97
N ALA A 445 -9.20 -25.11 -24.15
CA ALA A 445 -9.71 -26.46 -24.36
C ALA A 445 -8.63 -27.51 -24.04
N LEU A 446 -7.38 -27.27 -24.47
CA LEU A 446 -6.24 -28.12 -24.10
C LEU A 446 -6.01 -28.16 -22.59
N MET A 447 -6.05 -27.01 -21.90
CA MET A 447 -5.87 -26.97 -20.44
C MET A 447 -6.97 -27.74 -19.72
N LEU A 448 -8.23 -27.53 -20.09
CA LEU A 448 -9.36 -28.25 -19.48
C LEU A 448 -9.31 -29.76 -19.75
N PHE A 449 -8.76 -30.17 -20.90
CA PHE A 449 -8.64 -31.56 -21.28
C PHE A 449 -7.42 -32.27 -20.66
N ALA A 450 -6.25 -31.64 -20.69
CA ALA A 450 -4.99 -32.24 -20.24
C ALA A 450 -4.76 -32.14 -18.72
N CYS A 451 -5.23 -31.08 -18.07
CA CYS A 451 -5.07 -30.93 -16.63
C CYS A 451 -6.06 -31.81 -15.87
N VAL A 452 -5.60 -32.44 -14.78
CA VAL A 452 -6.50 -33.13 -13.86
C VAL A 452 -7.22 -32.06 -13.03
N GLY A 453 -8.56 -32.12 -13.00
CA GLY A 453 -9.32 -31.30 -12.06
C GLY A 453 -8.98 -31.78 -10.65
N LEU A 454 -8.43 -30.89 -9.84
CA LEU A 454 -8.42 -31.06 -8.38
C LEU A 454 -9.76 -30.54 -7.84
#